data_AF-A0A351VMQ2-F1
#
_entry.id   AF-A0A351VMQ2-F1
#
_cell.length_a   1.000
_cell.length_b   1.000
_cell.length_c   1.000
_cell.angle_alpha   90.00
_cell.angle_beta   90.00
_cell.angle_gamma   90.00
#
_symmetry.space_group_name_H-M   'P 1'
#
loop_
_entity.id
_entity.type
_entity.pdbx_description
1 polymer ?
#
loop_
_entity_poly.entity_id
_entity_poly.type
_entity_poly.pdbx_seq_one_letter_code
_entity_poly.pdbx_strand_id
1 'polypeptide(L)' 'MNKLFVIFGVIAALSGGFLVYGKMTEPKSYEDCILKNVKNANNQAAVSVVAHSCRKIFPLPVMTDEEFLGKNY' A
#
# COMPACT_ATOMS: atom_id res chain seq x y z
N MET A 1 -7.48 -14.97 -50.26
CA MET A 1 -7.70 -15.58 -48.93
C MET A 1 -6.91 -14.82 -47.86
N ASN A 2 -7.58 -13.82 -47.28
CA ASN A 2 -7.47 -13.29 -45.91
C ASN A 2 -6.15 -13.39 -45.13
N LYS A 3 -5.14 -12.58 -45.47
CA LYS A 3 -4.02 -12.27 -44.57
C LYS A 3 -4.42 -11.35 -43.39
N LEU A 4 -5.56 -10.65 -43.52
CA LEU A 4 -6.02 -9.66 -42.55
C LEU A 4 -6.43 -10.28 -41.20
N PHE A 5 -6.99 -11.50 -41.20
CA PHE A 5 -7.47 -12.17 -39.99
C PHE A 5 -6.34 -12.68 -39.07
N VAL A 6 -5.17 -13.02 -39.64
CA VAL A 6 -4.00 -13.47 -38.86
C VAL A 6 -3.46 -12.33 -37.99
N ILE A 7 -3.47 -11.11 -38.51
CA ILE A 7 -2.95 -9.93 -37.81
C ILE A 7 -3.84 -9.59 -36.60
N PHE A 8 -5.17 -9.64 -36.74
CA PHE A 8 -6.09 -9.44 -35.61
C PHE A 8 -5.96 -10.53 -34.53
N GLY A 9 -5.72 -11.79 -34.91
CA GLY A 9 -5.47 -12.87 -33.96
C GLY A 9 -4.18 -12.71 -33.15
N VAL A 10 -3.10 -12.22 -33.79
CA VAL A 10 -1.83 -11.93 -33.11
C VAL A 10 -1.94 -10.70 -32.20
N ILE A 11 -2.66 -9.66 -32.64
CA ILE A 11 -2.90 -8.49 -31.78
C ILE A 11 -3.72 -8.90 -30.55
N ALA A 12 -4.76 -9.73 -30.68
CA ALA A 12 -5.54 -10.22 -29.54
C ALA A 12 -4.71 -11.12 -28.60
N ALA A 13 -3.76 -11.91 -29.12
CA ALA A 13 -2.85 -12.72 -28.31
C ALA A 13 -1.76 -11.89 -27.60
N LEU A 14 -1.30 -10.79 -28.22
CA LEU A 14 -0.33 -9.86 -27.61
C LEU A 14 -0.99 -8.83 -26.68
N SER A 15 -2.27 -8.54 -26.87
CA SER A 15 -3.07 -7.64 -26.02
C SER A 15 -3.94 -8.36 -24.99
N GLY A 16 -3.88 -9.70 -24.94
CA GLY A 16 -4.41 -10.54 -23.86
C GLY A 16 -3.61 -10.48 -22.55
N GLY A 17 -2.80 -9.44 -22.36
CA GLY A 17 -2.04 -9.17 -21.15
C GLY A 17 -2.95 -8.67 -20.02
N PHE A 18 -3.71 -9.59 -19.43
CA PHE A 18 -4.07 -9.65 -18.00
C PHE A 18 -4.03 -8.30 -17.26
N LEU A 19 -5.11 -7.51 -17.38
CA LEU A 19 -5.36 -6.36 -16.50
C LEU A 19 -5.71 -6.88 -15.09
N VAL A 20 -4.72 -7.37 -14.36
CA VAL A 20 -4.80 -7.50 -12.90
C VAL A 20 -4.72 -6.09 -12.35
N TYR A 21 -5.85 -5.39 -12.38
CA TYR A 21 -6.04 -4.27 -11.49
C TYR A 21 -6.06 -4.84 -10.07
N GLY A 22 -4.87 -4.95 -9.49
CA GLY A 22 -4.70 -5.25 -8.09
C GLY A 22 -5.51 -4.23 -7.30
N LYS A 23 -6.63 -4.68 -6.73
CA LYS A 23 -7.51 -3.86 -5.92
C LYS A 23 -6.65 -3.26 -4.80
N MET A 24 -6.36 -1.95 -4.88
CA MET A 24 -5.64 -1.24 -3.84
C MET A 24 -6.55 -1.19 -2.61
N THR A 25 -6.50 -2.23 -1.78
CA THR A 25 -7.17 -2.23 -0.48
C THR A 25 -6.50 -1.19 0.40
N GLU A 26 -7.31 -0.28 0.91
CA GLU A 26 -6.90 0.69 1.94
C GLU A 26 -6.43 -0.10 3.19
N PRO A 27 -5.34 0.33 3.85
CA PRO A 27 -4.84 -0.34 5.04
C PRO A 27 -5.91 -0.32 6.15
N LYS A 28 -6.05 -1.42 6.90
CA LYS A 28 -7.01 -1.52 8.00
C LYS A 28 -6.43 -1.12 9.35
N SER A 29 -5.10 -1.15 9.47
CA SER A 29 -4.37 -0.75 10.67
C SER A 29 -3.07 -0.02 10.33
N TYR A 30 -2.43 0.55 11.35
CA TYR A 30 -1.12 1.17 11.22
C TYR A 30 -0.07 0.16 10.71
N GLU A 31 -0.07 -1.06 11.24
CA GLU A 31 0.85 -2.14 10.87
C GLU A 31 0.66 -2.51 9.41
N ASP A 32 -0.58 -2.65 8.95
CA ASP A 32 -0.91 -2.90 7.55
C ASP A 32 -0.39 -1.77 6.63
N CYS A 33 -0.55 -0.52 7.07
CA CYS A 33 -0.05 0.66 6.35
C CYS A 33 1.48 0.64 6.22
N ILE A 34 2.18 0.31 7.31
CA ILE A 34 3.64 0.18 7.31
C ILE A 34 4.09 -0.97 6.40
N LEU A 35 3.58 -2.18 6.62
CA LEU A 35 4.01 -3.38 5.91
C LEU A 35 3.75 -3.31 4.40
N LYS A 36 2.71 -2.60 3.98
CA LYS A 36 2.41 -2.38 2.56
C LYS A 36 3.41 -1.43 1.89
N ASN A 37 3.86 -0.39 2.59
CA ASN A 37 4.65 0.69 2.00
C ASN A 37 6.17 0.55 2.24
N VAL A 38 6.57 0.01 3.39
CA VAL A 38 8.00 -0.14 3.76
C VAL A 38 8.72 -1.18 2.91
N LYS A 39 8.03 -2.17 2.35
CA LYS A 39 8.64 -3.17 1.45
C LYS A 39 9.37 -2.55 0.25
N ASN A 40 8.94 -1.37 -0.19
CA ASN A 40 9.53 -0.65 -1.32
C ASN A 40 10.47 0.50 -0.89
N ALA A 41 10.64 0.70 0.42
CA ALA A 41 11.48 1.77 0.96
C ALA A 41 12.94 1.32 0.99
N ASN A 42 13.77 1.95 0.15
CA ASN A 42 15.20 1.61 0.01
C ASN A 42 16.11 2.32 1.02
N ASN A 43 15.58 3.21 1.86
CA ASN A 43 16.37 3.96 2.83
C ASN A 43 15.55 4.34 4.09
N GLN A 44 16.25 4.66 5.17
CA GLN A 44 15.62 5.01 6.45
C GLN A 44 14.76 6.28 6.36
N ALA A 45 15.14 7.24 5.51
CA ALA A 45 14.36 8.45 5.31
C ALA A 45 12.96 8.13 4.75
N ALA A 46 12.87 7.26 3.74
CA ALA A 46 11.62 6.81 3.16
C ALA A 46 10.78 6.05 4.19
N VAL A 47 11.39 5.19 5.01
CA VAL A 47 10.68 4.51 6.11
C VAL A 47 10.10 5.52 7.09
N SER A 48 10.85 6.57 7.44
CA SER A 48 10.38 7.63 8.35
C SER A 48 9.19 8.41 7.76
N VAL A 49 9.25 8.74 6.47
CA VAL A 49 8.15 9.42 5.76
C VAL A 49 6.90 8.54 5.70
N VAL A 50 7.06 7.25 5.40
CA VAL A 50 5.95 6.27 5.42
C VAL A 50 5.36 6.19 6.82
N ALA A 51 6.20 6.06 7.85
CA ALA A 51 5.75 5.95 9.23
C ALA A 51 5.00 7.20 9.70
N HIS A 52 5.48 8.39 9.33
CA HIS A 52 4.80 9.65 9.62
C HIS A 52 3.44 9.73 8.92
N SER A 53 3.37 9.30 7.66
CA SER A 53 2.14 9.30 6.87
C SER A 53 1.10 8.33 7.44
N CYS A 54 1.51 7.12 7.83
CA CYS A 54 0.62 6.16 8.47
C CYS A 54 0.11 6.65 9.83
N ARG A 55 0.90 7.39 10.61
CA ARG A 55 0.45 7.97 11.90
C ARG A 55 -0.61 9.06 11.74
N LYS A 56 -0.64 9.77 10.60
CA LYS A 56 -1.70 10.75 10.31
C LYS A 56 -3.04 10.09 10.05
N ILE A 57 -3.03 8.90 9.45
CA ILE A 57 -4.23 8.12 9.14
C ILE A 57 -4.71 7.37 10.39
N PHE A 58 -3.77 6.80 11.15
CA PHE A 58 -4.01 6.05 12.38
C PHE A 58 -3.37 6.79 13.56
N PRO A 59 -4.03 7.85 14.09
CA PRO A 59 -3.51 8.54 15.26
C PRO A 59 -3.47 7.56 16.43
N LEU A 60 -2.32 7.46 17.08
CA LEU A 60 -2.24 6.78 18.36
C LEU A 60 -3.11 7.55 19.37
N PRO A 61 -3.75 6.86 20.32
CA PRO A 61 -4.32 7.55 21.47
C PRO A 61 -3.19 8.39 22.08
N VAL A 62 -3.41 9.71 22.11
CA VAL A 62 -2.54 10.62 22.84
C VAL A 62 -2.70 10.18 24.29
N MET A 63 -1.71 9.48 24.84
CA MET A 63 -1.59 9.39 26.28
C MET A 63 -1.39 10.83 26.73
N THR A 64 -2.47 11.47 27.16
CA THR A 64 -2.36 12.72 27.89
C THR A 64 -1.56 12.41 29.14
N ASP A 65 -0.74 13.36 29.58
CA ASP A 65 0.21 13.19 30.69
C ASP A 65 -0.45 12.72 32.02
N GLU A 66 -1.79 12.65 32.06
CA GLU A 66 -2.59 12.12 33.16
C GLU A 66 -2.46 10.59 33.34
N GLU A 67 -2.20 9.80 32.30
CA GLU A 67 -2.09 8.34 32.44
C GLU A 67 -0.70 7.87 32.92
N PHE A 68 0.33 8.71 32.78
CA PHE A 68 1.69 8.40 33.25
C PHE A 68 1.83 8.46 34.79
N LEU A 69 0.94 9.17 35.49
CA LEU A 69 0.95 9.30 36.95
C LEU A 69 0.00 8.31 37.66
N GLY A 70 -0.73 7.47 36.93
CA GLY A 70 -1.84 6.66 37.45
C GLY A 70 -1.51 5.23 37.91
N LYS A 71 -0.24 4.84 38.03
CA LYS A 71 0.15 3.52 38.58
C LYS A 71 1.11 3.66 39.76
N ASN A 72 0.61 4.25 40.85
CA ASN A 72 1.16 4.10 42.20
C ASN A 72 0.02 4.23 43.23
N TYR A 73 -0.94 3.30 43.19
CA TYR A 73 -1.78 2.98 44.35
C TYR A 73 -1.77 1.47 44.57
#